data_AF-A0A8A1UMN3-F1
#
_entry.id   AF-A0A8A1UMN3-F1
#
_cell.length_a   1.000
_cell.length_b   1.000
_cell.length_c   1.000
_cell.angle_alpha   90.00
_cell.angle_beta   90.00
_cell.angle_gamma   90.00
#
_symmetry.space_group_name_H-M   'P 1'
#
loop_
_entity.id
_entity.type
_entity.pdbx_description
1 polymer ?
#
loop_
_entity_poly.entity_id
_entity_poly.type
_entity_poly.pdbx_seq_one_letter_code
_entity_poly.pdbx_strand_id
1 'polypeptide(L)'
;MARTGWWELPADAWAAVEAHTGPVAGVRDVADGLTCSTAAVLTPGAGPVFMKGVPVGDARGRAGQAMEAVVNAAVRGVGPRLLWQVEAGGWDLLGFEYVEGRHADLSAGSADLVLVASVLHSAQDVRAPEGAGVPSFADRFTDVLPPEQLELLRGDTLLHTDTNPHNLLVGGGRAWLVDWAMPAVGPAWVDVAYTTVRLMEADCPAGEALEWAAQFPSWEAADPRAVQALVTGTCRLWERQVGARDARHSNARYAALAA
;
A
#
# COMPACT_ATOMS: atom_id res chain seq x y z
N MET A 1 -2.03 -12.06 14.03
CA MET A 1 -3.51 -11.98 14.03
C MET A 1 -4.02 -13.31 13.50
N ALA A 2 -5.02 -13.94 14.13
CA ALA A 2 -5.60 -15.16 13.57
C ALA A 2 -6.43 -14.78 12.33
N ARG A 3 -6.26 -15.51 11.22
CA ARG A 3 -7.09 -15.31 10.03
C ARG A 3 -8.43 -16.01 10.23
N THR A 4 -9.51 -15.37 9.81
CA THR A 4 -10.88 -15.88 9.83
C THR A 4 -11.34 -16.04 8.38
N GLY A 5 -11.60 -17.28 7.98
CA GLY A 5 -12.18 -17.59 6.67
C GLY A 5 -13.62 -17.10 6.57
N TRP A 6 -14.13 -16.94 5.35
CA TRP A 6 -15.52 -16.50 5.15
C TRP A 6 -16.55 -17.32 5.93
N TRP A 7 -16.40 -18.65 5.92
CA TRP A 7 -17.33 -19.59 6.56
C TRP A 7 -17.27 -19.57 8.10
N GLU A 8 -16.34 -18.82 8.68
CA GLU A 8 -16.21 -18.61 10.14
C GLU A 8 -16.81 -17.27 10.57
N LEU A 9 -17.22 -16.41 9.63
CA LEU A 9 -17.89 -15.14 9.94
C LEU A 9 -19.32 -15.39 10.45
N PRO A 10 -19.87 -14.52 11.32
CA PRO A 10 -21.24 -14.65 11.79
C PRO A 10 -22.28 -14.51 10.69
N ALA A 11 -23.44 -15.17 10.84
CA ALA A 11 -24.53 -15.13 9.86
C ALA A 11 -25.00 -13.69 9.53
N ASP A 12 -24.97 -12.78 10.50
CA ASP A 12 -25.30 -11.38 10.30
C ASP A 12 -24.33 -10.68 9.32
N ALA A 13 -23.04 -11.06 9.33
CA ALA A 13 -22.05 -10.55 8.40
C ALA A 13 -22.31 -11.09 6.97
N TRP A 14 -22.66 -12.38 6.84
CA TRP A 14 -23.04 -12.94 5.54
C TRP A 14 -24.26 -12.24 4.95
N ALA A 15 -25.34 -12.12 5.73
CA ALA A 15 -26.57 -11.46 5.28
C ALA A 15 -26.31 -10.01 4.84
N ALA A 16 -25.46 -9.29 5.56
CA ALA A 16 -25.09 -7.91 5.23
C ALA A 16 -24.29 -7.79 3.93
N VAL A 17 -23.35 -8.72 3.68
CA VAL A 17 -22.57 -8.77 2.44
C VAL A 17 -23.43 -9.21 1.24
N GLU A 18 -24.31 -10.20 1.43
CA GLU A 18 -25.25 -10.66 0.39
C GLU A 18 -26.29 -9.61 0.02
N ALA A 19 -26.64 -8.69 0.93
CA ALA A 19 -27.49 -7.55 0.61
C ALA A 19 -26.86 -6.60 -0.43
N HIS A 20 -25.52 -6.59 -0.54
CA HIS A 20 -24.78 -5.75 -1.49
C HIS A 20 -24.39 -6.50 -2.77
N THR A 21 -24.06 -7.78 -2.65
CA THR A 21 -23.49 -8.59 -3.74
C THR A 21 -24.49 -9.54 -4.37
N GLY A 22 -25.64 -9.77 -3.72
CA GLY A 22 -26.49 -10.94 -3.97
C GLY A 22 -25.93 -12.20 -3.30
N PRO A 23 -26.61 -13.36 -3.46
CA PRO A 23 -26.16 -14.61 -2.85
C PRO A 23 -24.73 -14.98 -3.28
N VAL A 24 -23.89 -15.36 -2.32
CA VAL A 24 -22.50 -15.76 -2.57
C VAL A 24 -22.47 -17.26 -2.89
N ALA A 25 -22.28 -17.59 -4.17
CA ALA A 25 -22.29 -18.98 -4.65
C ALA A 25 -20.94 -19.71 -4.45
N GLY A 26 -19.86 -18.97 -4.23
CA GLY A 26 -18.54 -19.53 -4.02
C GLY A 26 -17.58 -18.53 -3.40
N VAL A 27 -16.59 -19.06 -2.68
CA VAL A 27 -15.58 -18.27 -1.98
C VAL A 27 -14.21 -18.88 -2.17
N ARG A 28 -13.22 -18.02 -2.39
CA ARG A 28 -11.80 -18.36 -2.34
C ARG A 28 -11.11 -17.46 -1.33
N ASP A 29 -10.66 -18.04 -0.22
CA ASP A 29 -9.85 -17.31 0.75
C ASP A 29 -8.54 -16.86 0.11
N VAL A 30 -8.13 -15.63 0.43
CA VAL A 30 -6.85 -15.07 -0.01
C VAL A 30 -5.89 -15.17 1.17
N ALA A 31 -4.81 -15.93 1.02
CA ALA A 31 -3.85 -16.13 2.11
C ALA A 31 -2.96 -14.90 2.37
N ASP A 32 -2.82 -14.05 1.37
CA ASP A 32 -2.03 -12.82 1.41
C ASP A 32 -2.85 -11.65 2.01
N GLY A 33 -2.16 -10.62 2.51
CA GLY A 33 -2.76 -9.48 3.22
C GLY A 33 -2.43 -9.45 4.71
N LEU A 34 -1.52 -8.55 5.11
CA LEU A 34 -0.94 -8.50 6.46
C LEU A 34 -1.75 -7.66 7.45
N THR A 35 -2.69 -6.85 6.97
CA THR A 35 -3.41 -5.81 7.71
C THR A 35 -4.86 -6.16 8.04
N CYS A 36 -5.38 -7.28 7.54
CA CYS A 36 -6.77 -7.70 7.73
C CYS A 36 -6.89 -9.05 8.45
N SER A 37 -8.01 -9.28 9.13
CA SER A 37 -8.32 -10.57 9.77
C SER A 37 -9.06 -11.51 8.84
N THR A 38 -9.76 -10.99 7.83
CA THR A 38 -10.38 -11.79 6.77
C THR A 38 -10.09 -11.16 5.41
N ALA A 39 -9.82 -11.98 4.39
CA ALA A 39 -9.75 -11.57 3.00
C ALA A 39 -10.16 -12.73 2.09
N ALA A 40 -11.08 -12.49 1.17
CA ALA A 40 -11.63 -13.50 0.31
C ALA A 40 -12.11 -12.91 -1.03
N VAL A 41 -12.06 -13.72 -2.08
CA VAL A 41 -12.76 -13.44 -3.33
C VAL A 41 -14.11 -14.12 -3.28
N LEU A 42 -15.16 -13.32 -3.30
CA LEU A 42 -16.54 -13.76 -3.32
C LEU A 42 -17.00 -13.88 -4.77
N THR A 43 -17.75 -14.94 -5.09
CA THR A 43 -18.31 -15.17 -6.42
C THR A 43 -19.84 -15.09 -6.35
N PRO A 44 -20.43 -13.88 -6.39
CA PRO A 44 -21.87 -13.72 -6.54
C PRO A 44 -22.28 -13.88 -8.02
N GLY A 45 -23.59 -13.95 -8.28
CA GLY A 45 -24.13 -14.09 -9.64
C GLY A 45 -23.80 -12.94 -10.60
N ALA A 46 -23.43 -11.76 -10.08
CA ALA A 46 -23.13 -10.56 -10.87
C ALA A 46 -21.63 -10.39 -11.24
N GLY A 47 -20.75 -11.26 -10.75
CA GLY A 47 -19.29 -11.20 -10.99
C GLY A 47 -18.47 -11.08 -9.69
N PRO A 48 -17.19 -11.47 -9.71
CA PRO A 48 -16.38 -11.59 -8.50
C PRO A 48 -16.14 -10.25 -7.80
N VAL A 49 -16.09 -10.26 -6.47
CA VAL A 49 -15.66 -9.11 -5.66
C VAL A 49 -14.63 -9.54 -4.62
N PHE A 50 -13.63 -8.69 -4.40
CA PHE A 50 -12.66 -8.89 -3.32
C PHE A 50 -13.20 -8.28 -2.03
N MET A 51 -13.30 -9.07 -0.98
CA MET A 51 -13.68 -8.60 0.35
C MET A 51 -12.49 -8.68 1.29
N LYS A 52 -12.33 -7.66 2.14
CA LYS A 52 -11.49 -7.75 3.33
C LYS A 52 -12.19 -7.18 4.55
N GLY A 53 -11.71 -7.55 5.74
CA GLY A 53 -12.37 -7.16 6.97
C GLY A 53 -11.52 -7.31 8.22
N VAL A 54 -11.94 -6.60 9.26
CA VAL A 54 -11.38 -6.68 10.62
C VAL A 54 -12.52 -6.72 11.65
N PRO A 55 -12.30 -7.31 12.85
CA PRO A 55 -13.23 -7.21 13.95
C PRO A 55 -13.45 -5.75 14.36
N VAL A 56 -14.66 -5.40 14.78
CA VAL A 56 -15.00 -4.04 15.24
C VAL A 56 -14.14 -3.58 16.43
N GLY A 57 -13.66 -4.53 17.23
CA GLY A 57 -12.76 -4.28 18.36
C GLY A 57 -11.29 -4.01 17.97
N ASP A 58 -10.89 -4.23 16.72
CA ASP A 58 -9.54 -3.91 16.23
C ASP A 58 -9.46 -2.44 15.81
N ALA A 59 -9.20 -1.57 16.78
CA ALA A 59 -9.12 -0.13 16.55
C ALA A 59 -8.10 0.28 15.48
N ARG A 60 -6.96 -0.43 15.39
CA ARG A 60 -5.91 -0.11 14.41
C ARG A 60 -6.31 -0.56 13.01
N GLY A 61 -6.78 -1.80 12.87
CA GLY A 61 -7.27 -2.33 11.60
C GLY A 61 -8.41 -1.46 11.04
N ARG A 62 -9.36 -1.07 11.90
CA ARG A 62 -10.47 -0.18 11.52
C ARG A 62 -10.03 1.20 11.08
N ALA A 63 -9.07 1.81 11.77
CA ALA A 63 -8.53 3.10 11.36
C ALA A 63 -7.92 3.01 9.95
N GLY A 64 -7.23 1.91 9.64
CA GLY A 64 -6.70 1.64 8.30
C GLY A 64 -7.80 1.48 7.24
N GLN A 65 -8.81 0.64 7.50
CA GLN A 65 -9.95 0.45 6.58
C GLN A 65 -10.74 1.75 6.36
N ALA A 66 -10.95 2.54 7.40
CA ALA A 66 -11.61 3.83 7.29
C ALA A 66 -10.82 4.79 6.40
N MET A 67 -9.49 4.84 6.56
CA MET A 67 -8.64 5.67 5.73
C MET A 67 -8.66 5.23 4.26
N GLU A 68 -8.56 3.93 4.01
CA GLU A 68 -8.67 3.36 2.66
C GLU A 68 -10.00 3.68 1.99
N ALA A 69 -11.11 3.55 2.71
CA ALA A 69 -12.43 3.89 2.20
C ALA A 69 -12.55 5.38 1.86
N VAL A 70 -12.00 6.25 2.71
CA VAL A 70 -11.99 7.71 2.52
C VAL A 70 -11.20 8.10 1.27
N VAL A 71 -10.02 7.51 1.04
CA VAL A 71 -9.17 7.86 -0.12
C VAL A 71 -9.56 7.14 -1.41
N ASN A 72 -10.39 6.09 -1.35
CA ASN A 72 -10.66 5.21 -2.50
C ASN A 72 -11.09 5.97 -3.76
N ALA A 73 -11.96 6.99 -3.61
CA ALA A 73 -12.44 7.77 -4.74
C ALA A 73 -11.32 8.47 -5.52
N ALA A 74 -10.29 8.96 -4.82
CA ALA A 74 -9.14 9.63 -5.45
C ALA A 74 -8.21 8.63 -6.16
N VAL A 75 -8.12 7.40 -5.67
CA VAL A 75 -7.16 6.40 -6.17
C VAL A 75 -7.72 5.46 -7.24
N ARG A 76 -8.97 5.63 -7.71
CA ARG A 76 -9.58 4.72 -8.73
C ARG A 76 -8.83 4.66 -10.06
N GLY A 77 -7.99 5.65 -10.36
CA GLY A 77 -7.10 5.61 -11.51
C GLY A 77 -5.97 4.59 -11.37
N VAL A 78 -5.54 4.32 -10.13
CA VAL A 78 -4.35 3.52 -9.80
C VAL A 78 -4.64 2.29 -8.95
N GLY A 79 -5.81 2.19 -8.32
CA GLY A 79 -6.23 1.10 -7.45
C GLY A 79 -7.69 0.70 -7.69
N PRO A 80 -8.14 -0.43 -7.13
CA PRO A 80 -9.48 -0.95 -7.34
C PRO A 80 -10.54 -0.06 -6.68
N ARG A 81 -11.69 0.06 -7.34
CA ARG A 81 -12.86 0.74 -6.82
C ARG A 81 -13.45 -0.01 -5.61
N LEU A 82 -13.70 0.72 -4.53
CA LEU A 82 -14.56 0.30 -3.43
C LEU A 82 -16.02 0.29 -3.90
N LEU A 83 -16.68 -0.84 -3.73
CA LEU A 83 -18.08 -1.07 -4.08
C LEU A 83 -19.00 -0.80 -2.89
N TRP A 84 -18.60 -1.25 -1.70
CA TRP A 84 -19.39 -1.12 -0.47
C TRP A 84 -18.51 -1.23 0.77
N GLN A 85 -19.02 -0.68 1.86
CA GLN A 85 -18.51 -0.83 3.22
C GLN A 85 -19.69 -1.17 4.13
N VAL A 86 -19.52 -2.16 5.02
CA VAL A 86 -20.58 -2.58 5.92
C VAL A 86 -20.02 -3.03 7.27
N GLU A 87 -20.67 -2.59 8.35
CA GLU A 87 -20.40 -3.08 9.70
C GLU A 87 -21.55 -4.00 10.13
N ALA A 88 -21.25 -5.28 10.37
CA ALA A 88 -22.25 -6.28 10.75
C ALA A 88 -21.62 -7.48 11.47
N GLY A 89 -22.36 -8.11 12.39
CA GLY A 89 -21.88 -9.29 13.11
C GLY A 89 -20.58 -9.06 13.91
N GLY A 90 -20.27 -7.82 14.31
CA GLY A 90 -19.02 -7.48 14.98
C GLY A 90 -17.80 -7.35 14.04
N TRP A 91 -18.02 -7.21 12.73
CA TRP A 91 -16.98 -7.01 11.71
C TRP A 91 -17.20 -5.71 10.94
N ASP A 92 -16.12 -5.04 10.57
CA ASP A 92 -16.09 -3.94 9.59
C ASP A 92 -15.50 -4.52 8.29
N LEU A 93 -16.32 -4.55 7.22
CA LEU A 93 -16.03 -5.23 5.97
C LEU A 93 -16.01 -4.23 4.80
N LEU A 94 -15.00 -4.32 3.95
CA LEU A 94 -14.88 -3.58 2.70
C LEU A 94 -14.97 -4.54 1.51
N GLY A 95 -15.76 -4.17 0.51
CA GLY A 95 -15.87 -4.88 -0.76
C GLY A 95 -15.38 -4.03 -1.92
N PHE A 96 -14.46 -4.57 -2.70
CA PHE A 96 -13.83 -3.94 -3.86
C PHE A 96 -14.16 -4.71 -5.13
N GLU A 97 -14.07 -4.04 -6.28
CA GLU A 97 -14.00 -4.75 -7.55
C GLU A 97 -12.85 -5.76 -7.53
N TYR A 98 -13.10 -6.95 -8.07
CA TYR A 98 -12.05 -7.95 -8.15
C TYR A 98 -11.10 -7.63 -9.31
N VAL A 99 -9.81 -7.52 -9.01
CA VAL A 99 -8.76 -7.43 -10.02
C VAL A 99 -8.31 -8.84 -10.38
N GLU A 100 -8.54 -9.24 -11.62
CA GLU A 100 -7.98 -10.47 -12.19
C GLU A 100 -6.50 -10.23 -12.53
N GLY A 101 -5.65 -10.37 -11.52
CA GLY A 101 -4.21 -10.16 -11.62
C GLY A 101 -3.43 -11.03 -10.63
N ARG A 102 -2.13 -11.13 -10.88
CA ARG A 102 -1.16 -11.75 -9.97
C ARG A 102 -0.34 -10.67 -9.27
N HIS A 103 0.33 -11.01 -8.17
CA HIS A 103 1.31 -10.09 -7.58
C HIS A 103 2.44 -9.79 -8.57
N ALA A 104 2.94 -8.55 -8.51
CA ALA A 104 4.04 -8.10 -9.37
C ALA A 104 5.34 -8.86 -9.03
N ASP A 105 6.06 -9.28 -10.06
CA ASP A 105 7.42 -9.77 -9.95
C ASP A 105 8.37 -8.57 -10.05
N LEU A 106 9.01 -8.24 -8.92
CA LEU A 106 9.95 -7.12 -8.81
C LEU A 106 11.42 -7.51 -9.06
N SER A 107 11.70 -8.74 -9.47
CA SER A 107 13.07 -9.17 -9.81
C SER A 107 13.65 -8.40 -11.00
N ALA A 108 14.98 -8.33 -11.04
CA ALA A 108 15.70 -7.66 -12.12
C ALA A 108 15.34 -8.27 -13.49
N GLY A 109 15.06 -7.39 -14.46
CA GLY A 109 14.67 -7.79 -15.83
C GLY A 109 13.22 -8.26 -16.00
N SER A 110 12.42 -8.27 -14.93
CA SER A 110 10.99 -8.59 -15.03
C SER A 110 10.24 -7.61 -15.94
N ALA A 111 9.36 -8.15 -16.80
CA ALA A 111 8.50 -7.34 -17.65
C ALA A 111 7.45 -6.54 -16.85
N ASP A 112 7.19 -6.93 -15.60
CA ASP A 112 6.23 -6.23 -14.74
C ASP A 112 6.71 -4.84 -14.34
N LEU A 113 8.03 -4.60 -14.34
CA LEU A 113 8.60 -3.31 -13.93
C LEU A 113 8.13 -2.15 -14.80
N VAL A 114 7.77 -2.40 -16.06
CA VAL A 114 7.16 -1.41 -16.96
C VAL A 114 5.74 -1.05 -16.49
N LEU A 115 4.96 -2.04 -16.06
CA LEU A 115 3.59 -1.85 -15.59
C LEU A 115 3.56 -1.21 -14.20
N VAL A 116 4.47 -1.61 -13.32
CA VAL A 116 4.69 -0.97 -12.01
C VAL A 116 5.11 0.49 -12.20
N ALA A 117 6.03 0.78 -13.12
CA ALA A 117 6.40 2.15 -13.41
C ALA A 117 5.23 2.98 -13.96
N SER A 118 4.36 2.39 -14.79
CA SER A 118 3.17 3.06 -15.32
C SER A 118 2.14 3.42 -14.24
N VAL A 119 1.86 2.53 -13.29
CA VAL A 119 0.92 2.85 -12.20
C VAL A 119 1.51 3.88 -11.23
N LEU A 120 2.82 3.81 -10.94
CA LEU A 120 3.48 4.81 -10.11
C LEU A 120 3.53 6.19 -10.79
N HIS A 121 3.73 6.26 -12.11
CA HIS A 121 3.60 7.51 -12.84
C HIS A 121 2.23 8.15 -12.61
N SER A 122 1.17 7.36 -12.73
CA SER A 122 -0.20 7.82 -12.52
C SER A 122 -0.47 8.20 -11.06
N ALA A 123 0.20 7.56 -10.10
CA ALA A 123 0.04 7.85 -8.67
C ALA A 123 0.61 9.22 -8.28
N GLN A 124 1.63 9.72 -8.98
CA GLN A 124 2.24 11.04 -8.71
C GLN A 124 1.26 12.22 -8.89
N ASP A 125 0.21 12.03 -9.68
CA ASP A 125 -0.82 13.04 -9.94
C ASP A 125 -2.00 12.95 -8.95
N VAL A 126 -2.03 11.93 -8.08
CA VAL A 126 -3.12 11.75 -7.13
C VAL A 126 -2.94 12.68 -5.93
N ARG A 127 -4.03 13.32 -5.51
CA ARG A 127 -4.09 14.20 -4.35
C ARG A 127 -5.06 13.64 -3.32
N ALA A 128 -4.77 13.89 -2.04
CA ALA A 128 -5.67 13.51 -0.97
C ALA A 128 -6.98 14.30 -1.10
N PRO A 129 -8.15 13.68 -0.86
CA PRO A 129 -9.40 14.43 -0.81
C PRO A 129 -9.34 15.51 0.29
N GLU A 130 -9.90 16.68 0.01
CA GLU A 130 -9.94 17.77 0.98
C GLU A 130 -10.68 17.33 2.25
N GLY A 131 -10.11 17.61 3.42
CA GLY A 131 -10.70 17.23 4.71
C GLY A 131 -10.65 15.73 5.04
N ALA A 132 -10.00 14.88 4.23
CA ALA A 132 -9.87 13.44 4.47
C ALA A 132 -9.06 13.07 5.72
N GLY A 133 -8.33 14.02 6.31
CA GLY A 133 -7.49 13.77 7.48
C GLY A 133 -6.32 12.81 7.22
N VAL A 134 -5.86 12.70 5.97
CA VAL A 134 -4.68 11.91 5.62
C VAL A 134 -3.45 12.52 6.32
N PRO A 135 -2.66 11.73 7.07
CA PRO A 135 -1.53 12.25 7.83
C PRO A 135 -0.40 12.74 6.93
N SER A 136 0.41 13.66 7.42
CA SER A 136 1.62 14.09 6.70
C SER A 136 2.66 12.97 6.77
N PHE A 137 3.37 12.73 5.65
CA PHE A 137 4.41 11.72 5.59
C PHE A 137 5.56 12.00 6.57
N ALA A 138 5.90 13.28 6.74
CA ALA A 138 6.90 13.73 7.70
C ALA A 138 6.56 13.32 9.15
N ASP A 139 5.27 13.20 9.49
CA ASP A 139 4.82 12.92 10.86
C ASP A 139 5.29 11.53 11.34
N ARG A 140 5.64 10.62 10.41
CA ARG A 140 6.21 9.30 10.73
C ARG A 140 7.58 9.39 11.39
N PHE A 141 8.30 10.50 11.20
CA PHE A 141 9.70 10.64 11.56
C PHE A 141 9.94 11.64 12.70
N THR A 142 8.89 12.18 13.35
CA THR A 142 9.00 13.21 14.39
C THR A 142 9.91 12.82 15.54
N ASP A 143 9.95 11.53 15.87
CA ASP A 143 10.73 11.04 17.00
C ASP A 143 12.20 10.76 16.65
N VAL A 144 12.57 10.82 15.37
CA VAL A 144 13.90 10.43 14.86
C VAL A 144 14.59 11.50 14.02
N LEU A 145 13.88 12.52 13.54
CA LEU A 145 14.43 13.60 12.72
C LEU A 145 14.14 14.97 13.36
N PRO A 146 15.07 15.94 13.22
CA PRO A 146 14.83 17.31 13.67
C PRO A 146 13.88 18.06 12.71
N PRO A 147 13.22 19.16 13.16
CA PRO A 147 12.20 19.87 12.38
C PRO A 147 12.62 20.26 10.96
N GLU A 148 13.86 20.74 10.77
CA GLU A 148 14.38 21.15 9.47
C GLU A 148 14.45 20.00 8.45
N GLN A 149 14.61 18.75 8.91
CA GLN A 149 14.58 17.57 8.04
C GLN A 149 13.15 17.09 7.80
N LEU A 150 12.24 17.27 8.76
CA LEU A 150 10.82 16.96 8.58
C LEU A 150 10.19 17.85 7.49
N GLU A 151 10.55 19.13 7.44
CA GLU A 151 10.06 20.05 6.41
C GLU A 151 10.45 19.60 4.98
N LEU A 152 11.60 18.95 4.82
CA LEU A 152 12.04 18.39 3.52
C LEU A 152 11.19 17.20 3.07
N LEU A 153 10.45 16.55 3.99
CA LEU A 153 9.60 15.40 3.72
C LEU A 153 8.11 15.78 3.61
N ARG A 154 7.81 17.08 3.48
CA ARG A 154 6.46 17.56 3.17
C ARG A 154 6.23 17.61 1.67
N GLY A 155 4.97 17.44 1.28
CA GLY A 155 4.52 17.57 -0.10
C GLY A 155 2.99 17.56 -0.15
N ASP A 156 2.45 17.39 -1.34
CA ASP A 156 1.00 17.46 -1.59
C ASP A 156 0.44 16.17 -2.24
N THR A 157 1.30 15.20 -2.57
CA THR A 157 0.93 13.99 -3.29
C THR A 157 0.38 12.94 -2.31
N LEU A 158 -0.69 12.24 -2.71
CA LEU A 158 -1.20 11.10 -1.95
C LEU A 158 -0.31 9.88 -2.19
N LEU A 159 0.45 9.49 -1.17
CA LEU A 159 1.38 8.38 -1.20
C LEU A 159 0.72 7.09 -0.70
N HIS A 160 1.04 5.97 -1.33
CA HIS A 160 0.71 4.63 -0.87
C HIS A 160 1.53 4.26 0.38
N THR A 161 2.84 4.53 0.34
CA THR A 161 3.85 4.27 1.36
C THR A 161 4.17 2.82 1.71
N ASP A 162 3.46 1.86 1.13
CA ASP A 162 3.75 0.42 1.25
C ASP A 162 3.72 -0.32 -0.11
N THR A 163 4.66 0.00 -0.99
CA THR A 163 4.75 -0.57 -2.35
C THR A 163 5.41 -1.96 -2.39
N ASN A 164 5.20 -2.78 -1.35
CA ASN A 164 5.57 -4.19 -1.33
C ASN A 164 4.96 -4.94 -2.55
N PRO A 165 5.65 -5.89 -3.19
CA PRO A 165 5.10 -6.75 -4.24
C PRO A 165 3.68 -7.30 -3.98
N HIS A 166 3.34 -7.59 -2.72
CA HIS A 166 1.99 -8.07 -2.37
C HIS A 166 0.88 -7.01 -2.53
N ASN A 167 1.23 -5.72 -2.53
CA ASN A 167 0.30 -4.61 -2.74
C ASN A 167 0.31 -4.09 -4.19
N LEU A 168 1.04 -4.77 -5.08
CA LEU A 168 1.09 -4.50 -6.51
C LEU A 168 0.48 -5.67 -7.27
N LEU A 169 -0.67 -5.46 -7.91
CA LEU A 169 -1.27 -6.46 -8.79
C LEU A 169 -0.98 -6.11 -10.25
N VAL A 170 -0.71 -7.13 -11.06
CA VAL A 170 -0.46 -7.03 -12.51
C VAL A 170 -1.40 -7.99 -13.24
N GLY A 171 -2.08 -7.47 -14.26
CA GLY A 171 -3.11 -8.19 -15.02
C GLY A 171 -3.69 -7.33 -16.13
N GLY A 172 -4.22 -7.95 -17.18
CA GLY A 172 -4.87 -7.21 -18.28
C GLY A 172 -4.02 -6.11 -18.94
N GLY A 173 -2.68 -6.21 -18.87
CA GLY A 173 -1.75 -5.22 -19.44
C GLY A 173 -1.54 -3.96 -18.60
N ARG A 174 -1.93 -3.93 -17.32
CA ARG A 174 -1.67 -2.82 -16.39
C ARG A 174 -1.33 -3.31 -14.98
N ALA A 175 -0.98 -2.38 -14.11
CA ALA A 175 -0.81 -2.61 -12.68
C ALA A 175 -1.83 -1.84 -11.83
N TRP A 176 -2.02 -2.27 -10.59
CA TRP A 176 -2.83 -1.65 -9.55
C TRP A 176 -2.09 -1.61 -8.22
N LEU A 177 -2.24 -0.51 -7.49
CA LEU A 177 -1.90 -0.37 -6.08
C LEU A 177 -3.11 -0.76 -5.23
N VAL A 178 -2.96 -1.77 -4.38
CA VAL A 178 -3.99 -2.26 -3.46
C VAL A 178 -3.56 -2.08 -2.02
N ASP A 179 -4.52 -2.06 -1.10
CA ASP A 179 -4.31 -1.88 0.34
C ASP A 179 -3.84 -0.46 0.74
N TRP A 180 -4.73 0.52 0.57
CA TRP A 180 -4.49 1.92 0.96
C TRP A 180 -4.77 2.16 2.45
N ALA A 181 -4.38 1.23 3.33
CA ALA A 181 -4.66 1.32 4.77
C ALA A 181 -3.74 2.30 5.52
N MET A 182 -2.59 2.65 4.94
CA MET A 182 -1.62 3.57 5.56
C MET A 182 -1.14 4.67 4.60
N PRO A 183 -2.03 5.43 3.94
CA PRO A 183 -1.59 6.50 3.05
C PRO A 183 -0.97 7.65 3.85
N ALA A 184 -0.24 8.50 3.15
CA ALA A 184 0.25 9.76 3.69
C ALA A 184 0.28 10.84 2.60
N VAL A 185 0.31 12.11 2.98
CA VAL A 185 0.57 13.21 2.07
C VAL A 185 2.04 13.59 2.14
N GLY A 186 2.74 13.58 1.00
CA GLY A 186 4.18 13.84 0.97
C GLY A 186 4.73 14.08 -0.45
N PRO A 187 6.07 14.06 -0.60
CA PRO A 187 6.73 14.24 -1.88
C PRO A 187 6.44 13.07 -2.83
N ALA A 188 6.10 13.35 -4.09
CA ALA A 188 5.72 12.35 -5.10
C ALA A 188 6.77 11.24 -5.33
N TRP A 189 8.04 11.51 -5.06
CA TRP A 189 9.15 10.59 -5.26
C TRP A 189 9.28 9.52 -4.17
N VAL A 190 8.54 9.62 -3.06
CA VAL A 190 8.68 8.68 -1.92
C VAL A 190 8.29 7.26 -2.29
N ASP A 191 7.15 7.06 -2.99
CA ASP A 191 6.74 5.72 -3.42
C ASP A 191 7.68 5.13 -4.48
N VAL A 192 8.32 5.99 -5.29
CA VAL A 192 9.41 5.58 -6.18
C VAL A 192 10.58 5.07 -5.34
N ALA A 193 11.06 5.84 -4.37
CA ALA A 193 12.17 5.45 -3.49
C ALA A 193 11.90 4.13 -2.74
N TYR A 194 10.70 3.97 -2.19
CA TYR A 194 10.31 2.72 -1.53
C TYR A 194 10.26 1.55 -2.51
N THR A 195 9.73 1.75 -3.72
CA THR A 195 9.71 0.69 -4.74
C THR A 195 11.13 0.32 -5.17
N THR A 196 12.03 1.30 -5.34
CA THR A 196 13.46 1.08 -5.62
C THR A 196 14.12 0.19 -4.56
N VAL A 197 13.83 0.41 -3.27
CA VAL A 197 14.30 -0.48 -2.20
C VAL A 197 13.67 -1.87 -2.31
N ARG A 198 12.39 -1.99 -2.69
CA ARG A 198 11.75 -3.30 -2.94
C ARG A 198 12.39 -4.06 -4.11
N LEU A 199 12.86 -3.36 -5.15
CA LEU A 199 13.66 -4.00 -6.21
C LEU A 199 14.95 -4.60 -5.64
N MET A 200 15.67 -3.86 -4.79
CA MET A 200 16.88 -4.34 -4.13
C MET A 200 16.63 -5.49 -3.14
N GLU A 201 15.41 -5.61 -2.62
CA GLU A 201 14.97 -6.76 -1.81
C GLU A 201 14.67 -7.99 -2.67
N ALA A 202 14.23 -7.79 -3.92
CA ALA A 202 14.04 -8.82 -4.93
C ALA A 202 15.34 -9.12 -5.72
N ASP A 203 16.48 -9.00 -5.04
CA ASP A 203 17.84 -9.27 -5.55
C ASP A 203 18.28 -8.43 -6.78
N CYS A 204 17.60 -7.32 -7.08
CA CYS A 204 18.07 -6.36 -8.09
C CYS A 204 19.33 -5.61 -7.59
N PRO A 205 20.42 -5.52 -8.37
CA PRO A 205 21.57 -4.70 -8.02
C PRO A 205 21.18 -3.23 -7.82
N ALA A 206 21.79 -2.57 -6.82
CA ALA A 206 21.41 -1.20 -6.47
C ALA A 206 21.53 -0.20 -7.64
N GLY A 207 22.54 -0.36 -8.51
CA GLY A 207 22.70 0.47 -9.71
C GLY A 207 21.53 0.31 -10.68
N GLU A 208 21.11 -0.91 -10.98
CA GLU A 208 19.96 -1.19 -11.86
C GLU A 208 18.64 -0.69 -11.26
N ALA A 209 18.48 -0.81 -9.94
CA ALA A 209 17.31 -0.26 -9.24
C ALA A 209 17.25 1.27 -9.33
N LEU A 210 18.39 1.96 -9.18
CA LEU A 210 18.49 3.41 -9.33
C LEU A 210 18.28 3.86 -10.78
N GLU A 211 18.80 3.12 -11.76
CA GLU A 211 18.53 3.36 -13.18
C GLU A 211 17.03 3.22 -13.49
N TRP A 212 16.34 2.24 -12.90
CA TRP A 212 14.88 2.14 -12.99
C TRP A 212 14.19 3.34 -12.34
N ALA A 213 14.68 3.87 -11.22
CA ALA A 213 14.11 5.05 -10.56
C ALA A 213 14.32 6.35 -11.36
N ALA A 214 15.41 6.45 -12.13
CA ALA A 214 15.76 7.63 -12.92
C ALA A 214 14.74 7.96 -14.03
N GLN A 215 13.84 7.03 -14.37
CA GLN A 215 12.77 7.30 -15.32
C GLN A 215 11.67 8.23 -14.76
N PHE A 216 11.64 8.48 -13.44
CA PHE A 216 10.64 9.31 -12.79
C PHE A 216 11.16 10.74 -12.59
N PRO A 217 10.53 11.77 -13.22
CA PRO A 217 10.98 13.15 -13.07
C PRO A 217 10.97 13.66 -11.61
N SER A 218 10.04 13.18 -10.78
CA SER A 218 10.00 13.58 -9.37
C SER A 218 11.20 13.06 -8.57
N TRP A 219 11.74 11.89 -8.93
CA TRP A 219 12.91 11.29 -8.30
C TRP A 219 14.18 12.02 -8.75
N GLU A 220 14.36 12.22 -10.06
CA GLU A 220 15.49 12.97 -10.61
C GLU A 220 15.57 14.42 -10.08
N ALA A 221 14.42 15.04 -9.81
CA ALA A 221 14.34 16.39 -9.26
C ALA A 221 14.34 16.44 -7.71
N ALA A 222 14.40 15.29 -7.02
CA ALA A 222 14.34 15.27 -5.56
C ALA A 222 15.56 15.97 -4.95
N ASP A 223 15.34 16.83 -3.94
CA ASP A 223 16.43 17.46 -3.19
C ASP A 223 17.27 16.35 -2.51
N PRO A 224 18.58 16.23 -2.78
CA PRO A 224 19.42 15.21 -2.14
C PRO A 224 19.37 15.25 -0.61
N ARG A 225 19.13 16.42 -0.01
CA ARG A 225 18.95 16.56 1.45
C ARG A 225 17.66 15.91 1.93
N ALA A 226 16.60 15.96 1.12
CA ALA A 226 15.33 15.30 1.42
C ALA A 226 15.45 13.78 1.30
N VAL A 227 16.17 13.28 0.28
CA VAL A 227 16.49 11.86 0.15
C VAL A 227 17.31 11.39 1.35
N GLN A 228 18.35 12.14 1.75
CA GLN A 228 19.13 11.84 2.95
C GLN A 228 18.29 11.85 4.23
N ALA A 229 17.32 12.76 4.35
CA ALA A 229 16.38 12.80 5.48
C ALA A 229 15.49 11.54 5.52
N LEU A 230 14.94 11.10 4.38
CA LEU A 230 14.17 9.86 4.28
C LEU A 230 15.01 8.65 4.71
N VAL A 231 16.23 8.52 4.18
CA VAL A 231 17.16 7.42 4.50
C VAL A 231 17.47 7.43 5.99
N THR A 232 17.85 8.58 6.55
CA THR A 232 18.19 8.72 7.97
C THR A 232 17.01 8.37 8.86
N GLY A 233 15.81 8.89 8.55
CA GLY A 233 14.60 8.65 9.32
C GLY A 233 14.19 7.19 9.29
N THR A 234 14.16 6.58 8.11
CA THR A 234 13.76 5.17 7.93
C THR A 234 14.73 4.22 8.62
N CYS A 235 16.04 4.42 8.45
CA CYS A 235 17.06 3.63 9.12
C CYS A 235 16.95 3.72 10.65
N ARG A 236 16.77 4.94 11.20
CA ARG A 236 16.63 5.13 12.66
C ARG A 236 15.37 4.48 13.23
N LEU A 237 14.24 4.57 12.53
CA LEU A 237 13.00 3.89 12.95
C LEU A 237 13.19 2.37 12.96
N TRP A 238 13.81 1.83 11.90
CA TRP A 238 14.04 0.39 11.80
C TRP A 238 15.01 -0.11 12.88
N GLU A 239 16.09 0.63 13.15
CA GLU A 239 17.02 0.32 14.24
C GLU A 239 16.34 0.34 15.62
N ARG A 240 15.38 1.24 15.86
CA ARG A 240 14.60 1.22 17.11
C ARG A 240 13.71 -0.01 17.22
N GLN A 241 13.19 -0.51 16.10
CA GLN A 241 12.27 -1.64 16.09
C GLN A 241 12.99 -2.99 16.24
N VAL A 242 14.11 -3.19 15.53
CA VAL A 242 14.79 -4.50 15.48
C VAL A 242 16.22 -4.48 16.00
N GLY A 243 16.76 -3.32 16.38
CA GLY A 243 18.13 -3.15 16.81
C GLY A 243 19.12 -2.94 15.66
N ALA A 244 20.19 -2.18 15.92
CA ALA A 244 21.18 -1.80 14.91
C ALA A 244 21.84 -2.98 14.19
N ARG A 245 22.04 -4.10 14.90
CA ARG A 245 22.66 -5.30 14.32
C ARG A 245 21.81 -5.91 13.21
N ASP A 246 20.52 -6.05 13.48
CA ASP A 246 19.59 -6.77 12.60
C ASP A 246 19.04 -5.86 11.50
N ALA A 247 19.07 -4.54 11.73
CA ALA A 247 18.72 -3.53 10.72
C ALA A 247 19.74 -3.40 9.57
N ARG A 248 21.00 -3.84 9.75
CA ARG A 248 22.12 -3.53 8.81
C ARG A 248 21.82 -3.83 7.34
N HIS A 249 21.26 -4.99 7.04
CA HIS A 249 20.99 -5.38 5.65
C HIS A 249 19.89 -4.52 5.02
N SER A 250 18.84 -4.20 5.78
CA SER A 250 17.77 -3.30 5.33
C SER A 250 18.31 -1.88 5.15
N ASN A 251 19.04 -1.37 6.14
CA ASN A 251 19.60 -0.02 6.13
C ASN A 251 20.63 0.18 5.00
N ALA A 252 21.37 -0.87 4.61
CA ALA A 252 22.29 -0.80 3.47
C ALA A 252 21.56 -0.52 2.14
N ARG A 253 20.35 -1.08 1.94
CA ARG A 253 19.54 -0.81 0.74
C ARG A 253 19.01 0.62 0.74
N TYR A 254 18.52 1.11 1.88
CA TYR A 254 18.12 2.51 2.01
C TYR A 254 19.30 3.46 1.80
N ALA A 255 20.48 3.16 2.33
CA ALA A 255 21.68 3.97 2.14
C ALA A 255 22.07 4.11 0.67
N ALA A 256 21.82 3.08 -0.15
CA ALA A 256 22.08 3.13 -1.59
C ALA A 256 21.22 4.15 -2.35
N LEU A 257 20.07 4.58 -1.78
CA LEU A 257 19.24 5.63 -2.39
C LEU A 257 19.92 7.02 -2.38
N ALA A 258 20.87 7.24 -1.48
CA ALA A 258 21.57 8.51 -1.30
C ALA A 258 23.05 8.45 -1.74
N ALA A 259 23.45 7.37 -2.43
CA ALA A 259 24.80 7.15 -2.93
C ALA A 259 25.04 7.87 -4.26
#